data_AF-A0A661QRH7-F1
#
_entry.id   AF-A0A661QRH7-F1
#
_cell.length_a   1.000
_cell.length_b   1.000
_cell.length_c   1.000
_cell.angle_alpha   90.00
_cell.angle_beta   90.00
_cell.angle_gamma   90.00
#
_symmetry.space_group_name_H-M   'P 1'
#
loop_
_entity.id
_entity.type
_entity.pdbx_description
1 polymer ?
#
loop_
_entity_poly.entity_id
_entity_poly.type
_entity_poly.pdbx_seq_one_letter_code
_entity_poly.pdbx_strand_id
1 'polypeptide(L)'
;MTPFAKLKERRELIKLFLDLFSGREDCFARQWVDKGEARQGYVPVRRPMQEKDVEEHLTGRKTYGIYLLRSDSTVKLAVIDADVEVALRKKKLSSDERDLLRRERSYLFSRMDELAQEMGLYPLREFSGNKGYHFWFFFDGPCPAKAARRVMERIRSRLAPDLSAFKLEVFPKQDAVRANGLGNLVKLPLGIHRLTGKRSFFTDCAERGADAQLRFLEKVKRTPVNELMSIQGEFPQAQVLVHPRMKQWADQYPDLMTLELRCPPLGQIIASCRNGYTPSLREEKVIFQTIGFLKNAKTLLHHIFGSLPEYNPHLVDYKLSRVRGKPMGCKRIHSLLNYVGDFCPFEGGYDYIHPLLHLEHWKNEDCSRSEKIEDLQSALENLKAALIQVEAFLK
;
A
#
# COMPACT_ATOMS: atom_id res chain seq x y z
N MET A 1 -18.21 31.46 6.02
CA MET A 1 -19.43 30.65 6.27
C MET A 1 -20.10 31.08 7.56
N THR A 2 -21.42 31.21 7.55
CA THR A 2 -22.21 31.50 8.75
C THR A 2 -22.19 30.30 9.72
N PRO A 3 -22.42 30.49 11.02
CA PRO A 3 -22.50 29.39 11.99
C PRO A 3 -23.50 28.30 11.61
N PHE A 4 -24.65 28.70 11.04
CA PHE A 4 -25.67 27.78 10.55
C PHE A 4 -25.18 26.92 9.38
N ALA A 5 -24.47 27.52 8.41
CA ALA A 5 -23.91 26.79 7.28
C ALA A 5 -22.87 25.76 7.72
N LYS A 6 -22.01 26.11 8.70
CA LYS A 6 -21.02 25.17 9.26
C LYS A 6 -21.67 23.99 9.98
N LEU A 7 -22.76 24.24 10.72
CA LEU A 7 -23.51 23.19 11.40
C LEU A 7 -24.16 22.23 10.40
N LYS A 8 -24.75 22.77 9.33
CA LYS A 8 -25.38 21.99 8.27
C LYS A 8 -24.35 21.10 7.55
N GLU A 9 -23.23 21.67 7.12
CA GLU A 9 -22.12 20.95 6.49
C GLU A 9 -21.63 19.81 7.40
N ARG A 10 -21.36 20.11 8.68
CA ARG A 10 -20.90 19.10 9.64
C ARG A 10 -21.88 17.94 9.76
N ARG A 11 -23.19 18.22 9.78
CA ARG A 11 -24.22 17.20 9.83
C ARG A 11 -24.26 16.34 8.56
N GLU A 12 -24.11 16.93 7.39
CA GLU A 12 -24.03 16.20 6.11
C GLU A 12 -22.82 15.27 6.07
N LEU A 13 -21.67 15.76 6.52
CA LEU A 13 -20.44 14.97 6.63
C LEU A 13 -20.56 13.81 7.64
N ILE A 14 -21.26 14.00 8.75
CA ILE A 14 -21.55 12.92 9.72
C ILE A 14 -22.47 11.86 9.10
N LYS A 15 -23.46 12.26 8.32
CA LYS A 15 -24.33 11.32 7.60
C LYS A 15 -23.52 10.51 6.58
N LEU A 16 -22.62 11.16 5.84
CA LEU A 16 -21.70 10.48 4.93
C LEU A 16 -20.82 9.46 5.68
N PHE A 17 -20.29 9.83 6.84
CA PHE A 17 -19.52 8.92 7.68
C PHE A 17 -20.34 7.69 8.11
N LEU A 18 -21.58 7.90 8.58
CA LEU A 18 -22.48 6.82 8.98
C LEU A 18 -22.79 5.87 7.81
N ASP A 19 -22.99 6.41 6.61
CA ASP A 19 -23.31 5.62 5.43
C ASP A 19 -22.10 4.83 4.89
N LEU A 20 -20.91 5.43 4.88
CA LEU A 20 -19.67 4.75 4.48
C LEU A 20 -19.28 3.65 5.48
N PHE A 21 -19.34 3.94 6.77
CA PHE A 21 -18.93 3.02 7.83
C PHE A 21 -20.12 2.31 8.48
N SER A 22 -21.10 1.91 7.66
CA SER A 22 -22.27 1.16 8.12
C SER A 22 -21.97 -0.34 8.20
N GLY A 23 -21.91 -0.86 9.42
CA GLY A 23 -21.89 -2.31 9.68
C GLY A 23 -23.29 -2.86 9.96
N ARG A 24 -23.37 -3.74 10.95
CA ARG A 24 -24.60 -4.30 11.50
C ARG A 24 -25.57 -3.21 11.95
N GLU A 25 -26.81 -3.28 11.49
CA GLU A 25 -27.83 -2.24 11.68
C GLU A 25 -28.32 -2.06 13.13
N ASP A 26 -28.28 -3.11 13.94
CA ASP A 26 -28.84 -3.12 15.30
C ASP A 26 -27.78 -3.03 16.41
N CYS A 27 -26.49 -3.02 16.07
CA CYS A 27 -25.42 -3.11 17.05
C CYS A 27 -24.08 -2.53 16.58
N PHE A 28 -23.41 -1.81 17.48
CA PHE A 28 -22.02 -1.37 17.34
C PHE A 28 -21.27 -1.62 18.65
N ALA A 29 -20.00 -1.22 18.76
CA ALA A 29 -19.26 -1.40 20.01
C ALA A 29 -18.57 -0.13 20.49
N ARG A 30 -18.48 0.01 21.82
CA ARG A 30 -17.72 1.07 22.50
C ARG A 30 -16.45 0.49 23.10
N GLN A 31 -15.32 1.13 22.86
CA GLN A 31 -14.06 0.77 23.48
C GLN A 31 -14.05 1.18 24.96
N TRP A 32 -13.56 0.30 25.83
CA TRP A 32 -13.22 0.60 27.21
C TRP A 32 -11.73 0.32 27.43
N VAL A 33 -11.14 1.02 28.40
CA VAL A 33 -9.75 0.83 28.82
C VAL A 33 -9.71 0.83 30.33
N ASP A 34 -9.04 -0.18 30.87
CA ASP A 34 -8.59 -0.20 32.25
C ASP A 34 -7.10 0.18 32.27
N LYS A 35 -6.80 1.36 32.80
CA LYS A 35 -5.43 1.86 32.89
C LYS A 35 -4.63 1.19 34.01
N GLY A 36 -5.29 0.66 35.04
CA GLY A 36 -4.65 -0.03 36.15
C GLY A 36 -4.13 -1.40 35.73
N GLU A 37 -4.94 -2.15 34.99
CA GLU A 37 -4.56 -3.48 34.48
C GLU A 37 -3.94 -3.46 33.07
N ALA A 38 -3.80 -2.28 32.46
CA ALA A 38 -3.39 -2.10 31.06
C ALA A 38 -4.22 -2.93 30.05
N ARG A 39 -5.49 -3.17 30.38
CA ARG A 39 -6.44 -3.92 29.55
C ARG A 39 -7.31 -2.98 28.74
N GLN A 40 -7.74 -3.45 27.58
CA GLN A 40 -8.73 -2.76 26.77
C GLN A 40 -9.63 -3.79 26.10
N GLY A 41 -10.83 -3.36 25.77
CA GLY A 41 -11.78 -4.21 25.06
C GLY A 41 -12.90 -3.40 24.45
N TYR A 42 -13.89 -4.11 23.94
CA TYR A 42 -15.07 -3.51 23.35
C TYR A 42 -16.32 -4.11 24.00
N VAL A 43 -17.29 -3.24 24.29
CA VAL A 43 -18.60 -3.63 24.81
C VAL A 43 -19.65 -3.31 23.75
N PRO A 44 -20.51 -4.27 23.38
CA PRO A 44 -21.59 -4.03 22.44
C PRO A 44 -22.59 -2.98 22.95
N VAL A 45 -23.08 -2.15 22.04
CA VAL A 45 -24.19 -1.23 22.23
C VAL A 45 -25.31 -1.70 21.30
N ARG A 46 -26.40 -2.23 21.87
CA ARG A 46 -27.51 -2.88 21.14
C ARG A 46 -28.56 -1.86 20.71
N ARG A 47 -28.17 -0.98 19.80
CA ARG A 47 -29.05 -0.08 19.05
C ARG A 47 -28.32 0.39 17.79
N PRO A 48 -29.02 0.95 16.80
CA PRO A 48 -28.38 1.65 15.70
C PRO A 48 -27.47 2.79 16.19
N MET A 49 -26.36 3.01 15.48
CA MET A 49 -25.46 4.15 15.70
C MET A 49 -26.14 5.45 15.26
N GLN A 50 -25.93 6.53 16.02
CA GLN A 50 -26.55 7.83 15.77
C GLN A 50 -25.50 8.91 15.51
N GLU A 51 -25.93 10.06 14.95
CA GLU A 51 -25.06 11.22 14.67
C GLU A 51 -24.23 11.63 15.93
N LYS A 52 -24.83 11.56 17.12
CA LYS A 52 -24.16 11.88 18.40
C LYS A 52 -23.01 10.92 18.72
N ASP A 53 -23.12 9.63 18.39
CA ASP A 53 -22.03 8.67 18.65
C ASP A 53 -20.82 8.98 17.77
N VAL A 54 -21.06 9.35 16.51
CA VAL A 54 -20.01 9.78 15.59
C VAL A 54 -19.36 11.07 16.10
N GLU A 55 -20.12 12.04 16.59
CA GLU A 55 -19.54 13.25 17.19
C GLU A 55 -18.67 12.95 18.42
N GLU A 56 -19.12 12.07 19.31
CA GLU A 56 -18.32 11.62 20.45
C GLU A 56 -17.05 10.89 20.00
N HIS A 57 -17.10 10.14 18.89
CA HIS A 57 -15.96 9.49 18.25
C HIS A 57 -14.93 10.51 17.73
N LEU A 58 -15.40 11.41 16.86
CA LEU A 58 -14.58 12.40 16.17
C LEU A 58 -13.98 13.40 17.14
N THR A 59 -14.70 13.79 18.19
CA THR A 59 -14.15 14.66 19.26
C THR A 59 -13.24 13.91 20.23
N GLY A 60 -13.11 12.58 20.11
CA GLY A 60 -12.24 11.78 20.97
C GLY A 60 -12.79 11.54 22.38
N ARG A 61 -14.05 11.91 22.64
CA ARG A 61 -14.73 11.64 23.92
C ARG A 61 -14.91 10.15 24.17
N LYS A 62 -15.33 9.41 23.15
CA LYS A 62 -15.40 7.94 23.15
C LYS A 62 -14.75 7.38 21.89
N THR A 63 -14.44 6.09 21.91
CA THR A 63 -13.92 5.38 20.73
C THR A 63 -14.89 4.23 20.45
N TYR A 64 -15.26 4.07 19.20
CA TYR A 64 -16.29 3.15 18.76
C TYR A 64 -15.74 2.25 17.66
N GLY A 65 -16.37 1.09 17.48
CA GLY A 65 -16.13 0.16 16.39
C GLY A 65 -17.45 -0.37 15.86
N ILE A 66 -17.39 -0.99 14.68
CA ILE A 66 -18.55 -1.55 13.98
C ILE A 66 -18.34 -3.04 13.75
N TYR A 67 -19.43 -3.80 13.82
CA TYR A 67 -19.46 -5.17 13.37
C TYR A 67 -19.77 -5.15 11.87
N LEU A 68 -18.87 -5.63 11.02
CA LEU A 68 -19.04 -5.45 9.57
C LEU A 68 -20.25 -6.23 9.01
N LEU A 69 -20.52 -7.40 9.58
CA LEU A 69 -21.58 -8.30 9.13
C LEU A 69 -22.95 -7.83 9.61
N ARG A 70 -23.85 -7.65 8.66
CA ARG A 70 -25.27 -7.39 8.89
C ARG A 70 -26.02 -8.66 9.29
N SER A 71 -27.22 -8.54 9.83
CA SER A 71 -28.00 -9.70 10.28
C SER A 71 -28.32 -10.69 9.16
N ASP A 72 -28.43 -10.20 7.92
CA ASP A 72 -28.64 -10.96 6.70
C ASP A 72 -27.34 -11.55 6.09
N SER A 73 -26.22 -11.49 6.81
CA SER A 73 -24.89 -11.93 6.35
C SER A 73 -24.34 -11.19 5.13
N THR A 74 -24.83 -9.97 4.88
CA THR A 74 -24.25 -9.04 3.92
C THR A 74 -23.26 -8.07 4.57
N VAL A 75 -22.47 -7.39 3.75
CA VAL A 75 -21.59 -6.28 4.15
C VAL A 75 -21.72 -5.11 3.18
N LYS A 76 -21.54 -3.89 3.67
CA LYS A 76 -21.40 -2.68 2.83
C LYS A 76 -19.94 -2.25 2.64
N LEU A 77 -19.03 -2.85 3.40
CA LEU A 77 -17.61 -2.58 3.33
C LEU A 77 -16.80 -3.81 3.74
N ALA A 78 -15.55 -3.84 3.29
CA ALA A 78 -14.53 -4.79 3.72
C ALA A 78 -13.26 -4.04 4.14
N VAL A 79 -12.41 -4.70 4.92
CA VAL A 79 -11.16 -4.11 5.41
C VAL A 79 -10.03 -5.11 5.26
N ILE A 80 -8.90 -4.67 4.72
CA ILE A 80 -7.63 -5.37 4.92
C ILE A 80 -6.88 -4.62 6.01
N ASP A 81 -6.65 -5.28 7.14
CA ASP A 81 -5.87 -4.76 8.26
C ASP A 81 -4.40 -5.18 8.09
N ALA A 82 -3.50 -4.21 8.08
CA ALA A 82 -2.08 -4.40 7.90
C ALA A 82 -1.35 -3.96 9.17
N ASP A 83 -0.98 -4.94 9.97
CA ASP A 83 -0.53 -4.75 11.33
C ASP A 83 0.97 -5.03 11.40
N VAL A 84 1.76 -4.11 11.99
CA VAL A 84 3.23 -4.29 12.09
C VAL A 84 3.52 -5.57 12.86
N GLU A 85 4.49 -6.36 12.46
CA GLU A 85 4.75 -7.64 13.11
C GLU A 85 5.24 -7.48 14.56
N VAL A 86 4.83 -8.38 15.45
CA VAL A 86 5.08 -8.32 16.92
C VAL A 86 6.56 -8.06 17.26
N ALA A 87 7.49 -8.74 16.57
CA ALA A 87 8.93 -8.55 16.77
C ALA A 87 9.39 -7.09 16.52
N LEU A 88 8.69 -6.37 15.63
CA LEU A 88 8.95 -4.98 15.27
C LEU A 88 8.09 -3.98 16.06
N ARG A 89 7.27 -4.45 17.03
CA ARG A 89 6.45 -3.58 17.90
C ARG A 89 7.21 -3.04 19.12
N LYS A 90 8.50 -3.30 19.28
CA LYS A 90 9.33 -2.78 20.39
C LYS A 90 9.46 -1.24 20.40
N LYS A 91 9.84 -0.67 21.55
CA LYS A 91 9.99 0.79 21.73
C LYS A 91 11.20 1.36 20.98
N LYS A 92 12.30 0.61 20.92
CA LYS A 92 13.53 0.98 20.21
C LYS A 92 13.78 -0.04 19.12
N LEU A 93 13.74 0.42 17.87
CA LEU A 93 14.08 -0.36 16.69
C LEU A 93 15.51 -0.04 16.28
N SER A 94 16.22 -1.03 15.72
CA SER A 94 17.52 -0.80 15.09
C SER A 94 17.37 0.11 13.86
N SER A 95 18.49 0.54 13.26
CA SER A 95 18.41 1.24 11.98
C SER A 95 17.80 0.33 10.90
N ASP A 96 18.30 -0.90 10.79
CA ASP A 96 17.87 -1.86 9.78
C ASP A 96 16.36 -2.19 9.89
N GLU A 97 15.81 -2.31 11.11
CA GLU A 97 14.39 -2.56 11.31
C GLU A 97 13.50 -1.36 10.94
N ARG A 98 13.98 -0.14 11.18
CA ARG A 98 13.27 1.08 10.77
C ARG A 98 13.26 1.21 9.24
N ASP A 99 14.38 0.88 8.62
CA ASP A 99 14.52 0.91 7.16
C ASP A 99 13.62 -0.14 6.50
N LEU A 100 13.59 -1.37 7.05
CA LEU A 100 12.67 -2.42 6.64
C LEU A 100 11.20 -1.97 6.72
N LEU A 101 10.76 -1.44 7.86
CA LEU A 101 9.38 -0.96 8.04
C LEU A 101 9.03 0.15 7.06
N ARG A 102 9.95 1.08 6.83
CA ARG A 102 9.75 2.19 5.88
C ARG A 102 9.54 1.65 4.47
N ARG A 103 10.42 0.75 4.03
CA ARG A 103 10.40 0.15 2.69
C ARG A 103 9.15 -0.68 2.47
N GLU A 104 8.85 -1.62 3.37
CA GLU A 104 7.67 -2.47 3.23
C GLU A 104 6.37 -1.68 3.32
N ARG A 105 6.31 -0.60 4.11
CA ARG A 105 5.13 0.28 4.11
C ARG A 105 4.90 0.91 2.74
N SER A 106 5.94 1.45 2.12
CA SER A 106 5.84 2.07 0.79
C SER A 106 5.41 1.08 -0.27
N TYR A 107 5.97 -0.14 -0.21
CA TYR A 107 5.56 -1.24 -1.08
C TYR A 107 4.11 -1.66 -0.85
N LEU A 108 3.72 -1.92 0.41
CA LEU A 108 2.35 -2.25 0.79
C LEU A 108 1.37 -1.22 0.25
N PHE A 109 1.68 0.07 0.39
CA PHE A 109 0.80 1.16 -0.05
C PHE A 109 0.61 1.19 -1.56
N SER A 110 1.71 1.13 -2.30
CA SER A 110 1.69 1.18 -3.77
C SER A 110 1.08 -0.08 -4.38
N ARG A 111 1.51 -1.25 -3.90
CA ARG A 111 1.06 -2.55 -4.43
C ARG A 111 -0.39 -2.86 -4.06
N MET A 112 -0.86 -2.42 -2.89
CA MET A 112 -2.29 -2.50 -2.53
C MET A 112 -3.15 -1.68 -3.49
N ASP A 113 -2.78 -0.43 -3.74
CA ASP A 113 -3.53 0.45 -4.66
C ASP A 113 -3.56 -0.16 -6.07
N GLU A 114 -2.43 -0.69 -6.53
CA GLU A 114 -2.31 -1.30 -7.86
C GLU A 114 -3.20 -2.54 -7.99
N LEU A 115 -3.06 -3.52 -7.09
CA LEU A 115 -3.86 -4.75 -7.10
C LEU A 115 -5.36 -4.47 -6.95
N ALA A 116 -5.71 -3.47 -6.13
CA ALA A 116 -7.09 -3.05 -6.01
C ALA A 116 -7.61 -2.46 -7.32
N GLN A 117 -6.85 -1.56 -7.95
CA GLN A 117 -7.24 -0.92 -9.22
C GLN A 117 -7.34 -1.91 -10.38
N GLU A 118 -6.46 -2.93 -10.44
CA GLU A 118 -6.57 -4.07 -11.37
C GLU A 118 -7.94 -4.75 -11.30
N MET A 119 -8.56 -4.73 -10.13
CA MET A 119 -9.85 -5.33 -9.85
C MET A 119 -10.98 -4.29 -9.81
N GLY A 120 -10.76 -3.04 -10.24
CA GLY A 120 -11.79 -1.99 -10.19
C GLY A 120 -12.15 -1.53 -8.76
N LEU A 121 -11.27 -1.76 -7.79
CA LEU A 121 -11.49 -1.42 -6.37
C LEU A 121 -10.72 -0.16 -5.98
N TYR A 122 -11.21 0.53 -4.94
CA TYR A 122 -10.68 1.82 -4.49
C TYR A 122 -10.48 1.83 -2.96
N PRO A 123 -9.31 1.42 -2.45
CA PRO A 123 -9.06 1.41 -1.02
C PRO A 123 -8.91 2.82 -0.47
N LEU A 124 -9.56 3.10 0.67
CA LEU A 124 -9.25 4.26 1.50
C LEU A 124 -8.25 3.83 2.58
N ARG A 125 -7.08 4.49 2.60
CA ARG A 125 -5.99 4.16 3.52
C ARG A 125 -6.07 4.94 4.82
N GLU A 126 -6.08 4.24 5.94
CA GLU A 126 -6.10 4.82 7.28
C GLU A 126 -4.88 4.35 8.09
N PHE A 127 -4.16 5.27 8.73
CA PHE A 127 -3.28 4.90 9.84
C PHE A 127 -4.11 4.65 11.10
N SER A 128 -4.05 3.45 11.68
CA SER A 128 -4.99 2.99 12.73
C SER A 128 -4.89 3.73 14.08
N GLY A 129 -3.90 4.60 14.25
CA GLY A 129 -3.60 5.30 15.50
C GLY A 129 -2.56 4.58 16.38
N ASN A 130 -2.01 3.45 15.93
CA ASN A 130 -0.94 2.75 16.64
C ASN A 130 0.21 2.33 15.71
N LYS A 131 0.27 1.05 15.30
CA LYS A 131 1.34 0.47 14.50
C LYS A 131 0.76 -0.43 13.41
N GLY A 132 -0.17 0.13 12.64
CA GLY A 132 -0.84 -0.57 11.55
C GLY A 132 -1.66 0.37 10.68
N TYR A 133 -2.17 -0.18 9.59
CA TYR A 133 -2.94 0.53 8.58
C TYR A 133 -4.19 -0.28 8.24
N HIS A 134 -5.32 0.41 8.06
CA HIS A 134 -6.52 -0.21 7.50
C HIS A 134 -6.69 0.26 6.05
N PHE A 135 -7.02 -0.68 5.18
CA PHE A 135 -7.43 -0.43 3.81
C PHE A 135 -8.92 -0.73 3.70
N TRP A 136 -9.73 0.32 3.64
CA TRP A 136 -11.19 0.25 3.62
C TRP A 136 -11.70 0.17 2.18
N PHE A 137 -12.54 -0.81 1.89
CA PHE A 137 -13.17 -0.99 0.58
C PHE A 137 -14.68 -0.84 0.72
N PHE A 138 -15.27 0.12 0.01
CA PHE A 138 -16.70 0.44 0.11
C PHE A 138 -17.49 -0.06 -1.09
N PHE A 139 -18.72 -0.48 -0.84
CA PHE A 139 -19.66 -0.94 -1.87
C PHE A 139 -20.86 0.01 -1.94
N ASP A 140 -21.45 0.16 -3.14
CA ASP A 140 -22.63 1.03 -3.33
C ASP A 140 -23.93 0.42 -2.77
N GLY A 141 -23.92 -0.87 -2.47
CA GLY A 141 -24.97 -1.59 -1.79
C GLY A 141 -24.46 -2.76 -0.95
N PRO A 142 -25.33 -3.40 -0.17
CA PRO A 142 -24.97 -4.61 0.58
C PRO A 142 -24.67 -5.76 -0.39
N CYS A 143 -23.57 -6.47 -0.16
CA CYS A 143 -23.19 -7.65 -0.92
C CYS A 143 -22.95 -8.85 0.02
N PRO A 144 -23.01 -10.10 -0.48
CA PRO A 144 -22.71 -11.28 0.33
C PRO A 144 -21.30 -11.18 0.93
N ALA A 145 -21.16 -11.41 2.24
CA ALA A 145 -19.87 -11.31 2.92
C ALA A 145 -18.80 -12.24 2.32
N LYS A 146 -19.23 -13.43 1.88
CA LYS A 146 -18.38 -14.38 1.16
C LYS A 146 -17.76 -13.77 -0.10
N ALA A 147 -18.53 -13.00 -0.87
CA ALA A 147 -18.04 -12.39 -2.09
C ALA A 147 -16.97 -11.34 -1.80
N ALA A 148 -17.28 -10.40 -0.90
CA ALA A 148 -16.32 -9.39 -0.46
C ALA A 148 -15.02 -10.02 0.09
N ARG A 149 -15.14 -10.99 1.00
CA ARG A 149 -13.98 -11.68 1.59
C ARG A 149 -13.13 -12.37 0.53
N ARG A 150 -13.73 -13.08 -0.42
CA ARG A 150 -12.99 -13.79 -1.47
C ARG A 150 -12.21 -12.84 -2.37
N VAL A 151 -12.78 -11.68 -2.71
CA VAL A 151 -12.10 -10.64 -3.48
C VAL A 151 -10.92 -10.06 -2.69
N MET A 152 -11.12 -9.71 -1.42
CA MET A 152 -10.04 -9.19 -0.57
C MET A 152 -8.92 -10.21 -0.36
N GLU A 153 -9.25 -11.49 -0.23
CA GLU A 153 -8.28 -12.56 -0.04
C GLU A 153 -7.37 -12.75 -1.27
N ARG A 154 -7.85 -12.47 -2.49
CA ARG A 154 -7.01 -12.44 -3.70
C ARG A 154 -5.94 -11.36 -3.64
N ILE A 155 -6.28 -10.19 -3.12
CA ILE A 155 -5.31 -9.11 -2.91
C ILE A 155 -4.32 -9.53 -1.83
N ARG A 156 -4.81 -10.02 -0.69
CA ARG A 156 -3.99 -10.49 0.44
C ARG A 156 -3.00 -11.56 0.01
N SER A 157 -3.43 -12.56 -0.76
CA SER A 157 -2.57 -13.69 -1.17
C SER A 157 -1.42 -13.28 -2.09
N ARG A 158 -1.57 -12.18 -2.84
CA ARG A 158 -0.50 -11.64 -3.70
C ARG A 158 0.44 -10.69 -2.95
N LEU A 159 0.00 -10.09 -1.84
CA LEU A 159 0.82 -9.16 -1.04
C LEU A 159 1.56 -9.83 0.12
N ALA A 160 0.87 -10.72 0.84
CA ALA A 160 1.37 -11.25 2.11
C ALA A 160 2.71 -11.99 2.01
N PRO A 161 3.02 -12.77 0.94
CA PRO A 161 4.32 -13.43 0.81
C PRO A 161 5.51 -12.46 0.74
N ASP A 162 5.27 -11.23 0.27
CA ASP A 162 6.31 -10.25 0.04
C ASP A 162 6.57 -9.34 1.26
N LEU A 163 5.80 -9.53 2.34
CA LEU A 163 5.83 -8.70 3.54
C LEU A 163 6.32 -9.52 4.74
N SER A 164 7.40 -9.07 5.37
CA SER A 164 7.95 -9.63 6.60
C SER A 164 7.64 -8.76 7.83
N ALA A 165 7.44 -7.46 7.62
CA ALA A 165 7.21 -6.47 8.65
C ALA A 165 5.73 -6.18 8.90
N PHE A 166 4.84 -6.62 8.01
CA PHE A 166 3.39 -6.44 8.14
C PHE A 166 2.65 -7.78 8.00
N LYS A 167 1.72 -8.04 8.91
CA LYS A 167 0.75 -9.12 8.78
C LYS A 167 -0.55 -8.58 8.25
N LEU A 168 -1.08 -9.22 7.22
CA LEU A 168 -2.35 -8.83 6.59
C LEU A 168 -3.48 -9.74 7.07
N GLU A 169 -4.56 -9.14 7.55
CA GLU A 169 -5.82 -9.84 7.89
C GLU A 169 -6.99 -9.25 7.10
N VAL A 170 -7.86 -10.13 6.58
CA VAL A 170 -9.06 -9.72 5.84
C VAL A 170 -10.29 -9.75 6.74
N PHE A 171 -11.08 -8.69 6.68
CA PHE A 171 -12.37 -8.55 7.34
C PHE A 171 -13.48 -8.29 6.31
N PRO A 172 -14.63 -8.98 6.40
CA PRO A 172 -15.03 -9.89 7.48
C PRO A 172 -14.26 -11.24 7.46
N LYS A 173 -13.90 -11.77 8.64
CA LYS A 173 -13.24 -13.10 8.77
C LYS A 173 -14.19 -14.30 8.56
N GLN A 174 -15.49 -14.06 8.38
CA GLN A 174 -16.50 -15.11 8.30
C GLN A 174 -17.54 -14.76 7.23
N ASP A 175 -18.05 -15.80 6.57
CA ASP A 175 -18.93 -15.68 5.40
C ASP A 175 -20.40 -15.46 5.80
N ALA A 176 -20.75 -15.79 7.04
CA ALA A 176 -22.09 -15.66 7.60
C ALA A 176 -22.06 -15.34 9.09
N VAL A 177 -23.13 -14.74 9.59
CA VAL A 177 -23.34 -14.52 11.02
C VAL A 177 -23.75 -15.84 11.68
N ARG A 178 -23.04 -16.25 12.73
CA ARG A 178 -23.46 -17.41 13.56
C ARG A 178 -24.74 -17.06 14.33
N ALA A 179 -25.57 -18.06 14.63
CA ALA A 179 -26.89 -17.91 15.27
C ALA A 179 -26.95 -16.97 16.52
N ASN A 180 -25.82 -16.77 17.24
CA ASN A 180 -25.70 -15.83 18.36
C ASN A 180 -24.44 -14.93 18.30
N GLY A 181 -23.81 -14.82 17.13
CA GLY A 181 -22.59 -14.02 16.94
C GLY A 181 -22.88 -12.59 16.50
N LEU A 182 -22.09 -11.62 16.97
CA LEU A 182 -22.17 -10.23 16.48
C LEU A 182 -21.41 -10.02 15.16
N GLY A 183 -20.48 -10.91 14.83
CA GLY A 183 -19.54 -10.71 13.72
C GLY A 183 -18.17 -10.27 14.22
N ASN A 184 -17.25 -9.98 13.30
CA ASN A 184 -15.95 -9.41 13.65
C ASN A 184 -16.06 -7.90 13.78
N LEU A 185 -15.36 -7.35 14.76
CA LEU A 185 -15.34 -5.93 15.06
C LEU A 185 -14.13 -5.26 14.41
N VAL A 186 -14.35 -4.09 13.82
CA VAL A 186 -13.27 -3.18 13.40
C VAL A 186 -13.47 -1.82 14.06
N LYS A 187 -12.39 -1.21 14.56
CA LYS A 187 -12.43 0.15 15.13
C LYS A 187 -12.80 1.14 14.03
N LEU A 188 -13.70 2.08 14.32
CA LEU A 188 -13.99 3.16 13.39
C LEU A 188 -12.77 4.07 13.15
N PRO A 189 -12.67 4.68 11.97
CA PRO A 189 -11.60 5.61 11.66
C PRO A 189 -11.82 6.98 12.29
N LEU A 190 -10.76 7.80 12.28
CA LEU A 190 -10.69 9.14 12.84
C LEU A 190 -10.82 9.23 14.37
N GLY A 191 -11.01 8.11 15.08
CA GLY A 191 -11.05 8.06 16.54
C GLY A 191 -9.68 8.13 17.20
N ILE A 192 -9.68 8.35 18.51
CA ILE A 192 -8.47 8.25 19.34
C ILE A 192 -8.24 6.79 19.73
N HIS A 193 -7.04 6.28 19.42
CA HIS A 193 -6.60 4.97 19.89
C HIS A 193 -6.24 5.06 21.38
N ARG A 194 -7.06 4.44 22.24
CA ARG A 194 -7.04 4.71 23.69
C ARG A 194 -5.76 4.30 24.40
N LEU A 195 -5.02 3.32 23.88
CA LEU A 195 -3.72 2.92 24.45
C LEU A 195 -2.60 3.91 24.14
N THR A 196 -2.60 4.49 22.94
CA THR A 196 -1.50 5.35 22.45
C THR A 196 -1.81 6.82 22.59
N GLY A 197 -3.08 7.18 22.77
CA GLY A 197 -3.57 8.56 22.73
C GLY A 197 -3.55 9.19 21.34
N LYS A 198 -3.08 8.48 20.31
CA LYS A 198 -2.96 9.02 18.96
C LYS A 198 -4.28 8.87 18.21
N ARG A 199 -4.61 9.90 17.45
CA ARG A 199 -5.76 9.92 16.53
C ARG A 199 -5.42 9.15 15.26
N SER A 200 -6.35 8.33 14.78
CA SER A 200 -6.25 7.73 13.45
C SER A 200 -6.61 8.73 12.35
N PHE A 201 -6.05 8.58 11.16
CA PHE A 201 -6.24 9.53 10.06
C PHE A 201 -6.07 8.85 8.71
N PHE A 202 -6.70 9.39 7.67
CA PHE A 202 -6.50 8.96 6.30
C PHE A 202 -5.18 9.49 5.76
N THR A 203 -4.34 8.58 5.26
CA THR A 203 -2.96 8.90 4.87
C THR A 203 -2.91 9.82 3.65
N ASP A 204 -3.92 9.71 2.78
CA ASP A 204 -4.03 10.41 1.50
C ASP A 204 -4.60 11.83 1.65
N CYS A 205 -5.12 12.16 2.83
CA CYS A 205 -5.51 13.52 3.17
C CYS A 205 -4.29 14.27 3.73
N ALA A 206 -3.89 15.35 3.04
CA ALA A 206 -2.73 16.17 3.42
C ALA A 206 -2.87 16.81 4.81
N GLU A 207 -4.09 17.24 5.14
CA GLU A 207 -4.40 17.90 6.42
C GLU A 207 -4.78 16.88 7.50
N ARG A 208 -4.26 17.07 8.71
CA ARG A 208 -4.53 16.17 9.86
C ARG A 208 -5.72 16.60 10.73
N GLY A 209 -6.31 17.77 10.46
CA GLY A 209 -7.47 18.27 11.20
C GLY A 209 -8.71 17.39 11.01
N ALA A 210 -9.51 17.21 12.07
CA ALA A 210 -10.68 16.33 12.04
C ALA A 210 -11.69 16.73 10.95
N ASP A 211 -11.92 18.03 10.74
CA ASP A 211 -12.88 18.51 9.74
C ASP A 211 -12.38 18.30 8.31
N ALA A 212 -11.08 18.50 8.06
CA ALA A 212 -10.48 18.24 6.76
C ALA A 212 -10.50 16.74 6.41
N GLN A 213 -10.21 15.89 7.39
CA GLN A 213 -10.31 14.43 7.28
C GLN A 213 -11.74 13.96 7.03
N LEU A 214 -12.73 14.61 7.64
CA LEU A 214 -14.14 14.28 7.43
C LEU A 214 -14.62 14.71 6.04
N ARG A 215 -14.26 15.93 5.59
CA ARG A 215 -14.51 16.38 4.21
C ARG A 215 -13.82 15.49 3.17
N PHE A 216 -12.65 14.95 3.49
CA PHE A 216 -11.95 14.05 2.57
C PHE A 216 -12.78 12.83 2.16
N LEU A 217 -13.74 12.40 3.00
CA LEU A 217 -14.65 11.29 2.70
C LEU A 217 -15.55 11.55 1.49
N GLU A 218 -15.81 12.80 1.10
CA GLU A 218 -16.59 13.13 -0.10
C GLU A 218 -15.93 12.63 -1.39
N LYS A 219 -14.62 12.37 -1.36
CA LYS A 219 -13.84 11.87 -2.50
C LYS A 219 -13.80 10.35 -2.56
N VAL A 220 -14.36 9.64 -1.57
CA VAL A 220 -14.29 8.19 -1.47
C VAL A 220 -15.19 7.56 -2.52
N LYS A 221 -14.60 6.68 -3.34
CA LYS A 221 -15.32 5.90 -4.35
C LYS A 221 -15.90 4.64 -3.72
N ARG A 222 -17.04 4.21 -4.24
CA ARG A 222 -17.70 2.96 -3.89
C ARG A 222 -17.69 2.04 -5.11
N THR A 223 -17.40 0.78 -4.89
CA THR A 223 -17.41 -0.24 -5.95
C THR A 223 -18.84 -0.72 -6.14
N PRO A 224 -19.37 -0.73 -7.37
CA PRO A 224 -20.67 -1.33 -7.66
C PRO A 224 -20.75 -2.80 -7.28
N VAL A 225 -21.83 -3.23 -6.62
CA VAL A 225 -21.99 -4.63 -6.18
C VAL A 225 -21.95 -5.61 -7.36
N ASN A 226 -22.52 -5.26 -8.51
CA ASN A 226 -22.46 -6.06 -9.73
C ASN A 226 -21.03 -6.28 -10.23
N GLU A 227 -20.16 -5.26 -10.17
CA GLU A 227 -18.74 -5.37 -10.50
C GLU A 227 -18.03 -6.32 -9.52
N LEU A 228 -18.25 -6.14 -8.21
CA LEU A 228 -17.70 -7.02 -7.18
C LEU A 228 -18.09 -8.50 -7.39
N MET A 229 -19.35 -8.75 -7.73
CA MET A 229 -19.86 -10.10 -7.98
C MET A 229 -19.27 -10.70 -9.27
N SER A 230 -19.04 -9.88 -10.30
CA SER A 230 -18.39 -10.30 -11.54
C SER A 230 -16.95 -10.73 -11.28
N ILE A 231 -16.18 -9.92 -10.53
CA ILE A 231 -14.81 -10.24 -10.11
C ILE A 231 -14.76 -11.54 -9.31
N GLN A 232 -15.75 -11.77 -8.45
CA GLN A 232 -15.85 -13.00 -7.67
C GLN A 232 -16.18 -14.24 -8.54
N GLY A 233 -17.02 -14.08 -9.56
CA GLY A 233 -17.42 -15.14 -10.50
C GLY A 233 -16.32 -15.49 -11.49
N GLU A 234 -15.52 -14.51 -11.89
CA GLU A 234 -14.37 -14.67 -12.75
C GLU A 234 -13.27 -15.50 -12.05
N PHE A 235 -13.09 -16.73 -12.52
CA PHE A 235 -11.79 -17.40 -12.56
C PHE A 235 -11.30 -17.43 -14.01
N PRO A 236 -10.48 -16.46 -14.43
CA PRO A 236 -9.57 -16.70 -15.54
C PRO A 236 -8.16 -16.15 -15.28
N GLN A 237 -7.19 -16.65 -16.05
CA GLN A 237 -5.82 -16.17 -16.13
C GLN A 237 -5.78 -14.63 -16.14
N ALA A 238 -4.97 -14.08 -15.24
CA ALA A 238 -4.85 -12.66 -14.98
C ALA A 238 -4.70 -11.82 -16.27
N GLN A 239 -5.74 -11.07 -16.64
CA GLN A 239 -5.53 -9.81 -17.34
C GLN A 239 -5.55 -8.69 -16.31
N VAL A 240 -4.35 -8.21 -16.04
CA VAL A 240 -4.00 -7.10 -15.16
C VAL A 240 -4.60 -5.81 -15.77
N LEU A 241 -5.64 -5.26 -15.14
CA LEU A 241 -6.20 -3.97 -15.52
C LEU A 241 -5.34 -2.84 -14.93
N VAL A 242 -4.20 -2.56 -15.56
CA VAL A 242 -3.25 -1.55 -15.05
C VAL A 242 -3.91 -0.16 -15.06
N HIS A 243 -3.92 0.51 -13.90
CA HIS A 243 -4.41 1.89 -13.75
C HIS A 243 -3.78 2.83 -14.80
N PRO A 244 -4.50 3.78 -15.41
CA PRO A 244 -3.99 4.55 -16.57
C PRO A 244 -2.61 5.21 -16.38
N ARG A 245 -2.34 5.78 -15.20
CA ARG A 245 -1.01 6.33 -14.86
C ARG A 245 0.08 5.26 -14.74
N MET A 246 -0.28 4.10 -14.21
CA MET A 246 0.61 2.96 -14.10
C MET A 246 0.80 2.29 -15.45
N LYS A 247 -0.21 2.31 -16.32
CA LYS A 247 -0.13 1.78 -17.68
C LYS A 247 0.86 2.62 -18.48
N GLN A 248 0.74 3.95 -18.44
CA GLN A 248 1.72 4.85 -19.03
C GLN A 248 3.14 4.59 -18.52
N TRP A 249 3.30 4.41 -17.20
CA TRP A 249 4.61 4.12 -16.61
C TRP A 249 5.15 2.74 -17.01
N ALA A 250 4.30 1.71 -16.99
CA ALA A 250 4.65 0.34 -17.35
C ALA A 250 4.99 0.22 -18.84
N ASP A 251 4.25 0.93 -19.71
CA ASP A 251 4.52 1.02 -21.14
C ASP A 251 5.85 1.74 -21.41
N GLN A 252 6.17 2.77 -20.62
CA GLN A 252 7.42 3.54 -20.75
C GLN A 252 8.63 2.81 -20.15
N TYR A 253 8.44 2.03 -19.08
CA TYR A 253 9.50 1.35 -18.32
C TYR A 253 9.14 -0.12 -18.03
N PRO A 254 8.99 -0.98 -19.05
CA PRO A 254 8.53 -2.36 -18.89
C PRO A 254 9.47 -3.23 -18.05
N ASP A 255 10.78 -2.93 -18.09
CA ASP A 255 11.77 -3.66 -17.30
C ASP A 255 11.59 -3.39 -15.80
N LEU A 256 11.37 -2.12 -15.43
CA LEU A 256 11.12 -1.75 -14.03
C LEU A 256 9.81 -2.35 -13.54
N MET A 257 8.76 -2.33 -14.37
CA MET A 257 7.49 -2.98 -14.04
C MET A 257 7.67 -4.47 -13.79
N THR A 258 8.36 -5.17 -14.69
CA THR A 258 8.61 -6.61 -14.54
C THR A 258 9.39 -6.92 -13.29
N LEU A 259 10.44 -6.16 -12.99
CA LEU A 259 11.25 -6.31 -11.79
C LEU A 259 10.46 -5.98 -10.51
N GLU A 260 9.60 -4.95 -10.53
CA GLU A 260 8.74 -4.58 -9.41
C GLU A 260 7.72 -5.68 -9.07
N LEU A 261 7.19 -6.35 -10.11
CA LEU A 261 6.23 -7.44 -9.97
C LEU A 261 6.85 -8.79 -9.60
N ARG A 262 8.07 -9.08 -10.07
CA ARG A 262 8.67 -10.42 -10.01
C ARG A 262 9.77 -10.57 -8.97
N CYS A 263 10.40 -9.47 -8.55
CA CYS A 263 11.46 -9.48 -7.54
C CYS A 263 11.05 -8.64 -6.32
N PRO A 264 10.48 -9.24 -5.26
CA PRO A 264 9.98 -8.52 -4.10
C PRO A 264 10.98 -7.54 -3.44
N PRO A 265 12.23 -7.92 -3.11
CA PRO A 265 13.16 -6.98 -2.48
C PRO A 265 13.55 -5.80 -3.39
N LEU A 266 13.63 -6.02 -4.71
CA LEU A 266 13.94 -4.95 -5.66
C LEU A 266 12.72 -4.07 -5.94
N GLY A 267 11.55 -4.67 -6.12
CA GLY A 267 10.28 -3.97 -6.30
C GLY A 267 9.94 -3.09 -5.12
N GLN A 268 10.20 -3.55 -3.90
CA GLN A 268 10.09 -2.74 -2.70
C GLN A 268 10.94 -1.46 -2.74
N ILE A 269 12.17 -1.55 -3.27
CA ILE A 269 13.07 -0.40 -3.40
C ILE A 269 12.57 0.55 -4.50
N ILE A 270 12.21 0.03 -5.67
CA ILE A 270 11.70 0.81 -6.81
C ILE A 270 10.43 1.56 -6.39
N ALA A 271 9.47 0.86 -5.79
CA ALA A 271 8.24 1.45 -5.26
C ALA A 271 8.53 2.52 -4.20
N SER A 272 9.51 2.30 -3.32
CA SER A 272 9.91 3.31 -2.31
C SER A 272 10.46 4.57 -2.97
N CYS A 273 11.34 4.45 -3.95
CA CYS A 273 11.93 5.60 -4.66
C CYS A 273 10.86 6.38 -5.44
N ARG A 274 9.91 5.68 -6.08
CA ARG A 274 8.76 6.28 -6.78
C ARG A 274 7.84 7.09 -5.87
N ASN A 275 7.82 6.75 -4.58
CA ASN A 275 7.10 7.50 -3.55
C ASN A 275 7.96 8.56 -2.85
N GLY A 276 9.14 8.91 -3.41
CA GLY A 276 10.02 9.98 -2.91
C GLY A 276 10.90 9.59 -1.72
N TYR A 277 11.01 8.30 -1.37
CA TYR A 277 11.88 7.86 -0.28
C TYR A 277 13.31 7.67 -0.76
N THR A 278 14.25 8.45 -0.21
CA THR A 278 15.69 8.31 -0.52
C THR A 278 16.21 6.93 -0.09
N PRO A 279 16.83 6.15 -0.99
CA PRO A 279 17.39 4.84 -0.68
C PRO A 279 18.61 4.96 0.24
N SER A 280 18.82 3.97 1.10
CA SER A 280 20.06 3.81 1.86
C SER A 280 21.24 3.45 0.95
N LEU A 281 22.49 3.56 1.44
CA LEU A 281 23.68 3.14 0.69
C LEU A 281 23.63 1.67 0.24
N ARG A 282 22.99 0.80 1.03
CA ARG A 282 22.81 -0.61 0.70
C ARG A 282 21.80 -0.80 -0.42
N GLU A 283 20.67 -0.10 -0.36
CA GLU A 283 19.63 -0.13 -1.39
C GLU A 283 20.13 0.50 -2.69
N GLU A 284 20.82 1.63 -2.61
CA GLU A 284 21.49 2.25 -3.75
C GLU A 284 22.47 1.27 -4.40
N LYS A 285 23.28 0.56 -3.60
CA LYS A 285 24.16 -0.48 -4.12
C LYS A 285 23.40 -1.61 -4.81
N VAL A 286 22.24 -2.05 -4.29
CA VAL A 286 21.38 -3.04 -4.97
C VAL A 286 20.87 -2.50 -6.29
N ILE A 287 20.34 -1.26 -6.33
CA ILE A 287 19.84 -0.61 -7.54
C ILE A 287 20.94 -0.56 -8.61
N PHE A 288 22.10 0.04 -8.30
CA PHE A 288 23.20 0.17 -9.27
C PHE A 288 23.76 -1.20 -9.69
N GLN A 289 23.89 -2.15 -8.77
CA GLN A 289 24.42 -3.49 -9.09
C GLN A 289 23.36 -4.45 -9.64
N THR A 290 22.15 -3.99 -9.96
CA THR A 290 21.15 -4.78 -10.68
C THR A 290 20.76 -4.03 -11.95
N ILE A 291 20.05 -2.92 -11.82
CA ILE A 291 19.56 -2.09 -12.93
C ILE A 291 20.71 -1.49 -13.74
N GLY A 292 21.87 -1.23 -13.12
CA GLY A 292 23.06 -0.70 -13.81
C GLY A 292 23.62 -1.58 -14.93
N PHE A 293 23.24 -2.86 -14.97
CA PHE A 293 23.67 -3.79 -16.02
C PHE A 293 22.74 -3.82 -17.24
N LEU A 294 21.55 -3.22 -17.16
CA LEU A 294 20.61 -3.17 -18.27
C LEU A 294 21.11 -2.26 -19.40
N LYS A 295 20.71 -2.53 -20.65
CA LYS A 295 21.16 -1.73 -21.80
C LYS A 295 20.80 -0.25 -21.65
N ASN A 296 19.56 0.01 -21.23
CA ASN A 296 18.95 1.30 -20.91
C ASN A 296 19.20 1.77 -19.46
N ALA A 297 20.19 1.22 -18.74
CA ALA A 297 20.43 1.49 -17.32
C ALA A 297 20.44 2.98 -16.95
N LYS A 298 21.07 3.82 -17.79
CA LYS A 298 21.15 5.26 -17.55
C LYS A 298 19.76 5.88 -17.40
N THR A 299 18.90 5.69 -18.39
CA THR A 299 17.52 6.16 -18.42
C THR A 299 16.73 5.64 -17.22
N LEU A 300 16.83 4.34 -16.89
CA LEU A 300 16.12 3.73 -15.78
C LEU A 300 16.55 4.30 -14.41
N LEU A 301 17.86 4.49 -14.21
CA LEU A 301 18.40 5.05 -12.97
C LEU A 301 18.01 6.51 -12.79
N HIS A 302 18.11 7.33 -13.84
CA HIS A 302 17.65 8.72 -13.76
C HIS A 302 16.15 8.83 -13.49
N HIS A 303 15.34 7.90 -14.01
CA HIS A 303 13.92 7.84 -13.67
C HIS A 303 13.68 7.51 -12.18
N ILE A 304 14.35 6.48 -11.66
CA ILE A 304 14.24 6.06 -10.25
C ILE A 304 14.68 7.18 -9.30
N PHE A 305 15.87 7.76 -9.54
CA PHE A 305 16.44 8.78 -8.66
C PHE A 305 15.82 10.16 -8.90
N GLY A 306 15.27 10.44 -10.08
CA GLY A 306 14.65 11.73 -10.43
C GLY A 306 13.42 12.09 -9.61
N SER A 307 12.79 11.10 -8.97
CA SER A 307 11.67 11.31 -8.05
C SER A 307 12.10 11.68 -6.62
N LEU A 308 13.41 11.76 -6.35
CA LEU A 308 13.96 11.98 -5.02
C LEU A 308 14.30 13.47 -4.78
N PRO A 309 14.13 13.99 -3.55
CA PRO A 309 14.47 15.39 -3.24
C PRO A 309 15.94 15.77 -3.49
N GLU A 310 16.87 14.83 -3.28
CA GLU A 310 18.33 15.04 -3.41
C GLU A 310 18.87 14.52 -4.76
N TYR A 311 18.04 14.52 -5.80
CA TYR A 311 18.43 14.02 -7.10
C TYR A 311 19.57 14.85 -7.72
N ASN A 312 20.70 14.18 -7.98
CA ASN A 312 21.85 14.75 -8.67
C ASN A 312 22.19 13.91 -9.91
N PRO A 313 21.91 14.42 -11.13
CA PRO A 313 22.18 13.69 -12.37
C PRO A 313 23.65 13.26 -12.52
N HIS A 314 24.59 14.15 -12.21
CA HIS A 314 26.02 13.88 -12.37
C HIS A 314 26.50 12.79 -11.40
N LEU A 315 25.95 12.76 -10.19
CA LEU A 315 26.28 11.71 -9.22
C LEU A 315 25.76 10.34 -9.66
N VAL A 316 24.56 10.28 -10.25
CA VAL A 316 24.00 9.05 -10.81
C VAL A 316 24.88 8.55 -11.96
N ASP A 317 25.26 9.44 -12.89
CA ASP A 317 26.17 9.12 -13.99
C ASP A 317 27.52 8.60 -13.51
N TYR A 318 28.11 9.27 -12.53
CA TYR A 318 29.36 8.86 -11.93
C TYR A 318 29.27 7.47 -11.28
N LYS A 319 28.21 7.21 -10.48
CA LYS A 319 28.01 5.90 -9.83
C LYS A 319 27.74 4.80 -10.86
N LEU A 320 26.97 5.08 -11.91
CA LEU A 320 26.76 4.16 -13.03
C LEU A 320 28.08 3.83 -13.74
N SER A 321 28.91 4.83 -14.00
CA SER A 321 30.22 4.65 -14.63
C SER A 321 31.16 3.71 -13.86
N ARG A 322 30.88 3.47 -12.57
CA ARG A 322 31.65 2.62 -11.66
C ARG A 322 31.06 1.21 -11.48
N VAL A 323 29.91 0.91 -12.07
CA VAL A 323 29.32 -0.43 -12.06
C VAL A 323 30.22 -1.39 -12.85
N ARG A 324 30.62 -2.49 -12.22
CA ARG A 324 31.55 -3.50 -12.78
C ARG A 324 31.14 -4.89 -12.27
N GLY A 325 31.54 -5.93 -12.98
CA GLY A 325 31.35 -7.32 -12.56
C GLY A 325 30.06 -7.92 -13.09
N LYS A 326 29.34 -8.70 -12.27
CA LYS A 326 28.08 -9.34 -12.61
C LYS A 326 26.91 -8.72 -11.83
N PRO A 327 25.66 -8.80 -12.33
CA PRO A 327 24.47 -8.39 -11.59
C PRO A 327 24.41 -9.03 -10.21
N MET A 328 23.88 -8.31 -9.22
CA MET A 328 23.82 -8.81 -7.86
C MET A 328 22.83 -9.98 -7.72
N GLY A 329 23.35 -11.11 -7.25
CA GLY A 329 22.58 -12.33 -7.02
C GLY A 329 21.55 -12.21 -5.88
N CYS A 330 20.47 -12.98 -6.00
CA CYS A 330 19.31 -12.97 -5.10
C CYS A 330 19.72 -13.23 -3.64
N LYS A 331 20.59 -14.21 -3.38
CA LYS A 331 21.17 -14.47 -2.05
C LYS A 331 21.85 -13.24 -1.45
N ARG A 332 22.63 -12.51 -2.26
CA ARG A 332 23.36 -11.32 -1.82
C ARG A 332 22.41 -10.14 -1.57
N ILE A 333 21.38 -9.96 -2.39
CA ILE A 333 20.34 -8.96 -2.19
C ILE A 333 19.62 -9.22 -0.86
N HIS A 334 19.17 -10.46 -0.62
CA HIS A 334 18.49 -10.82 0.62
C HIS A 334 19.38 -10.56 1.85
N SER A 335 20.63 -10.99 1.80
CA SER A 335 21.61 -10.75 2.87
C SER A 335 21.89 -9.26 3.10
N LEU A 336 22.05 -8.46 2.03
CA LEU A 336 22.40 -7.05 2.15
C LEU A 336 21.23 -6.21 2.67
N LEU A 337 20.00 -6.59 2.34
CA LEU A 337 18.78 -5.91 2.74
C LEU A 337 18.13 -6.49 4.00
N ASN A 338 18.73 -7.55 4.59
CA ASN A 338 18.12 -8.38 5.62
C ASN A 338 16.68 -8.80 5.26
N TYR A 339 16.45 -9.13 3.99
CA TYR A 339 15.13 -9.49 3.48
C TYR A 339 14.79 -10.95 3.82
N VAL A 340 13.62 -11.16 4.42
CA VAL A 340 13.10 -12.48 4.81
C VAL A 340 11.96 -12.81 3.86
N GLY A 341 12.19 -13.75 2.95
CA GLY A 341 11.25 -14.21 1.94
C GLY A 341 11.92 -15.22 1.01
N ASP A 342 11.11 -15.82 0.14
CA ASP A 342 11.60 -16.81 -0.82
C ASP A 342 12.49 -16.16 -1.89
N PHE A 343 13.49 -16.90 -2.35
CA PHE A 343 14.27 -16.46 -3.50
C PHE A 343 13.42 -16.48 -4.76
N CYS A 344 13.77 -15.62 -5.72
CA CYS A 344 13.07 -15.55 -7.00
C CYS A 344 13.00 -16.94 -7.67
N PRO A 345 11.79 -17.41 -8.05
CA PRO A 345 11.60 -18.75 -8.61
C PRO A 345 11.97 -18.75 -10.10
N PHE A 346 12.85 -19.68 -10.50
CA PHE A 346 13.22 -19.93 -11.89
C PHE A 346 13.23 -21.43 -12.16
N GLU A 347 12.60 -21.86 -13.26
CA GLU A 347 12.49 -23.28 -13.63
C GLU A 347 13.74 -23.82 -14.35
N GLY A 348 14.65 -22.94 -14.77
CA GLY A 348 15.98 -23.33 -15.25
C GLY A 348 16.93 -23.51 -14.08
N GLY A 349 17.68 -24.62 -14.04
CA GLY A 349 18.73 -24.87 -13.05
C GLY A 349 19.91 -23.88 -13.15
N TYR A 350 19.67 -22.61 -12.89
CA TYR A 350 20.66 -21.55 -12.92
C TYR A 350 21.52 -21.62 -11.65
N ASP A 351 22.83 -21.78 -11.82
CA ASP A 351 23.80 -21.75 -10.70
C ASP A 351 23.87 -20.37 -10.03
N TYR A 352 23.49 -19.31 -10.74
CA TYR A 352 23.52 -17.93 -10.26
C TYR A 352 22.20 -17.20 -10.51
N ILE A 353 21.33 -17.21 -9.50
CA ILE A 353 20.02 -16.55 -9.55
C ILE A 353 20.15 -15.06 -9.26
N HIS A 354 19.62 -14.20 -10.14
CA HIS A 354 19.56 -12.75 -9.95
C HIS A 354 18.30 -12.13 -10.60
N PRO A 355 17.86 -10.92 -10.20
CA PRO A 355 16.56 -10.37 -10.60
C PRO A 355 16.39 -10.17 -12.11
N LEU A 356 17.46 -9.86 -12.85
CA LEU A 356 17.37 -9.59 -14.29
C LEU A 356 16.97 -10.82 -15.11
N LEU A 357 17.06 -12.04 -14.55
CA LEU A 357 16.54 -13.26 -15.19
C LEU A 357 15.01 -13.24 -15.37
N HIS A 358 14.28 -12.34 -14.70
CA HIS A 358 12.85 -12.14 -14.95
C HIS A 358 12.56 -11.43 -16.29
N LEU A 359 13.57 -10.84 -16.93
CA LEU A 359 13.43 -10.13 -18.18
C LEU A 359 13.73 -11.06 -19.35
N GLU A 360 12.76 -11.29 -20.23
CA GLU A 360 12.88 -12.23 -21.36
C GLU A 360 14.02 -11.90 -22.31
N HIS A 361 14.34 -10.61 -22.46
CA HIS A 361 15.40 -10.13 -23.34
C HIS A 361 16.79 -10.12 -22.68
N TRP A 362 16.89 -10.49 -21.38
CA TRP A 362 18.17 -10.57 -20.69
C TRP A 362 18.97 -11.77 -21.21
N LYS A 363 20.00 -11.49 -22.01
CA LYS A 363 20.98 -12.49 -22.44
C LYS A 363 22.21 -12.39 -21.54
N ASN A 364 22.70 -13.54 -21.08
CA ASN A 364 23.85 -13.67 -20.18
C ASN A 364 25.20 -13.27 -20.82
N GLU A 365 25.17 -12.58 -21.96
CA GLU A 365 26.31 -12.30 -22.82
C GLU A 365 27.04 -11.03 -22.35
N ASP A 366 28.30 -11.23 -21.95
CA ASP A 366 29.36 -10.27 -21.66
C ASP A 366 29.00 -9.02 -20.85
N CYS A 367 29.08 -9.17 -19.53
CA CYS A 367 29.23 -8.05 -18.61
C CYS A 367 30.63 -7.41 -18.73
N SER A 368 30.94 -6.83 -19.90
CA SER A 368 32.04 -5.89 -20.08
C SER A 368 31.45 -4.50 -20.33
N ARG A 369 31.19 -3.75 -19.25
CA ARG A 369 30.97 -2.29 -19.37
C ARG A 369 32.19 -1.53 -18.86
N SER A 370 33.10 -1.34 -19.80
CA SER A 370 34.08 -0.27 -19.94
C SER A 370 34.15 -0.11 -21.46
N GLU A 371 33.91 1.02 -22.11
CA GLU A 371 34.43 2.36 -21.83
C GLU A 371 33.42 3.44 -22.31
N LYS A 372 33.88 4.69 -22.32
CA LYS A 372 33.29 5.97 -22.72
C LYS A 372 32.04 5.97 -23.63
N ILE A 373 31.30 7.08 -23.54
CA ILE A 373 30.21 7.47 -24.46
C ILE A 373 30.69 7.27 -25.90
N GLU A 374 30.17 6.25 -26.59
CA GLU A 374 30.59 5.90 -27.95
C GLU A 374 29.47 6.02 -29.00
N ASP A 375 28.20 6.28 -28.63
CA ASP A 375 27.16 6.46 -29.65
C ASP A 375 26.24 7.68 -29.47
N LEU A 376 25.76 8.15 -30.62
CA LEU A 376 24.83 9.26 -30.79
C LEU A 376 23.46 8.98 -30.13
N GLN A 377 23.14 7.70 -29.94
CA GLN A 377 21.87 7.23 -29.38
C GLN A 377 21.80 7.48 -27.86
N SER A 378 22.92 7.27 -27.17
CA SER A 378 23.10 7.57 -25.74
C SER A 378 23.05 9.08 -25.47
N ALA A 379 23.54 9.90 -26.41
CA ALA A 379 23.40 11.35 -26.35
C ALA A 379 21.93 11.80 -26.55
N LEU A 380 21.21 11.15 -27.47
CA LEU A 380 19.78 11.38 -27.70
C LEU A 380 18.91 10.96 -26.49
N GLU A 381 19.25 9.86 -25.83
CA GLU A 381 18.56 9.43 -24.59
C GLU A 381 18.77 10.42 -23.44
N ASN A 382 19.98 10.98 -23.30
CA ASN A 382 20.26 12.04 -22.32
C ASN A 382 19.47 13.31 -22.60
N LEU A 383 19.36 13.69 -23.87
CA LEU A 383 18.57 14.84 -24.29
C LEU A 383 17.09 14.65 -23.96
N LYS A 384 16.55 13.45 -24.22
CA LYS A 384 15.15 13.11 -23.89
C LYS A 384 14.90 13.13 -22.38
N ALA A 385 15.80 12.56 -21.58
CA ALA A 385 15.68 12.59 -20.12
C ALA A 385 15.74 14.02 -19.57
N ALA A 386 16.61 14.87 -20.12
CA ALA A 386 16.71 16.28 -19.74
C ALA A 386 15.45 17.08 -20.13
N LEU A 387 14.89 16.83 -21.32
CA LEU A 387 13.64 17.47 -21.77
C LEU A 387 12.46 17.13 -20.86
N ILE A 388 12.31 15.86 -20.46
CA ILE A 388 11.27 15.42 -19.51
C ILE A 388 11.42 16.16 -18.16
N GLN A 389 12.65 16.38 -17.69
CA GLN A 389 12.91 17.10 -16.44
C GLN A 389 12.55 18.58 -16.53
N VAL A 390 12.89 19.24 -17.66
CA VAL A 390 12.56 20.65 -17.88
C VAL A 390 11.04 20.85 -18.00
N GLU A 391 10.34 19.97 -18.71
CA GLU A 391 8.88 20.02 -18.81
C GLU A 391 8.16 19.82 -17.48
N ALA A 392 8.74 19.01 -16.57
CA ALA A 392 8.21 18.82 -15.23
C ALA A 392 8.40 20.05 -14.31
N PHE A 393 9.42 20.88 -14.57
CA PHE A 393 9.65 22.14 -13.85
C PHE A 393 8.79 23.31 -14.34
N LEU A 394 8.24 23.22 -15.54
CA LEU A 394 7.39 24.25 -16.15
C LEU A 394 5.89 24.09 -15.84
N LYS A 395 5.51 23.06 -15.10
CA LYS A 395 4.14 22.85 -14.56
C LYS A 395 4.13 23.10 -13.06
#